data_AF-A0A7C5ADF3-F1
#
_entry.id   AF-A0A7C5ADF3-F1
#
_cell.length_a   1.000
_cell.length_b   1.000
_cell.length_c   1.000
_cell.angle_alpha   90.00
_cell.angle_beta   90.00
_cell.angle_gamma   90.00
#
_symmetry.space_group_name_H-M   'P 1'
#
loop_
_entity.id
_entity.type
_entity.pdbx_description
1 polymer ?
#
loop_
_entity_poly.entity_id
_entity_poly.type
_entity_poly.pdbx_seq_one_letter_code
_entity_poly.pdbx_strand_id
1 'polypeptide(L)' 'TNKILDDLVAACDPKWMNLETRWSTRGGIHSIIEVSHGEHPDE' A
#
# COMPACT_ATOMS: atom_id res chain seq x y z
N THR A 1 2.09 -6.82 -9.44
CA THR A 1 1.76 -7.35 -8.12
C THR A 1 2.62 -6.63 -7.11
N ASN A 2 2.01 -6.00 -6.10
CA ASN A 2 2.71 -5.16 -5.13
C ASN A 2 3.31 -6.06 -4.05
N LYS A 3 4.52 -6.57 -4.28
CA LYS A 3 5.15 -7.60 -3.42
C LYS A 3 5.15 -7.24 -1.93
N ILE A 4 5.37 -5.97 -1.58
CA ILE A 4 5.35 -5.53 -0.17
C ILE A 4 3.96 -5.72 0.45
N LEU A 5 2.90 -5.34 -0.27
CA LEU A 5 1.53 -5.55 0.20
C LEU A 5 1.22 -7.05 0.28
N ASP A 6 1.62 -7.81 -0.74
CA ASP A 6 1.39 -9.26 -0.79
C ASP A 6 2.05 -9.97 0.41
N ASP A 7 3.29 -9.61 0.75
CA ASP A 7 4.04 -10.15 1.88
C ASP A 7 3.39 -9.75 3.22
N LEU A 8 2.88 -8.52 3.35
CA LEU A 8 2.16 -8.06 4.54
C LEU A 8 0.81 -8.75 4.72
N VAL A 9 0.05 -8.93 3.64
CA VAL A 9 -1.22 -9.67 3.63
C VAL A 9 -0.99 -11.12 4.05
N ALA A 10 0.02 -11.78 3.48
CA ALA A 10 0.35 -13.16 3.82
C ALA A 10 0.79 -13.33 5.29
N ALA A 11 1.44 -12.33 5.88
CA ALA A 11 1.90 -12.38 7.26
C ALA A 11 0.80 -12.06 8.28
N CYS A 12 -0.16 -11.20 7.94
CA CYS A 12 -1.13 -10.65 8.88
C CYS A 12 -2.58 -11.12 8.67
N ASP A 13 -2.91 -11.70 7.51
CA ASP A 13 -4.29 -12.07 7.11
C ASP A 13 -5.34 -10.97 7.44
N PRO A 14 -5.11 -9.71 6.99
CA PRO A 14 -5.95 -8.59 7.38
C PRO A 14 -7.30 -8.61 6.66
N LYS A 15 -8.38 -8.22 7.35
CA LYS A 15 -9.69 -7.96 6.69
C LYS A 15 -9.62 -6.78 5.72
N TRP A 16 -8.87 -5.75 6.10
CA TRP A 16 -8.59 -4.58 5.29
C TRP A 16 -7.21 -4.03 5.64
N MET A 17 -6.49 -3.51 4.65
CA MET A 17 -5.18 -2.90 4.81
C MET A 17 -4.96 -1.83 3.74
N ASN A 18 -4.41 -0.68 4.13
CA ASN A 18 -3.90 0.35 3.22
C ASN A 18 -2.39 0.50 3.40
N LEU A 19 -1.66 0.60 2.29
CA LEU A 19 -0.22 0.81 2.25
C LEU A 19 0.11 2.04 1.43
N GLU A 20 0.73 3.02 2.08
CA GLU A 20 1.27 4.23 1.44
C GLU A 20 2.80 4.16 1.42
N THR A 21 3.40 4.37 0.26
CA THR A 21 4.85 4.54 0.13
C THR A 21 5.20 5.92 -0.40
N ARG A 22 6.15 6.58 0.26
CA ARG A 22 6.64 7.91 -0.12
C ARG A 22 8.02 7.79 -0.74
N TRP A 23 8.12 8.19 -1.99
CA TRP A 23 9.35 8.08 -2.77
C TRP A 23 10.03 9.44 -2.84
N SER A 24 11.34 9.43 -2.56
CA SER A 24 12.15 10.63 -2.61
C SER A 24 12.27 11.16 -4.03
N THR A 25 12.66 12.44 -4.11
CA THR A 25 12.57 13.25 -5.32
C THR A 25 13.50 12.74 -6.43
N ARG A 26 12.97 12.59 -7.65
CA ARG A 26 13.77 12.54 -8.89
C ARG A 26 13.35 13.70 -9.80
N GLY A 27 14.31 14.55 -10.17
CA GLY A 27 14.04 15.68 -11.07
C GLY A 27 13.03 16.70 -10.51
N GLY A 28 12.97 16.87 -9.18
CA GLY A 28 12.05 17.81 -8.54
C GLY A 28 10.63 17.28 -8.28
N ILE A 29 10.33 16.05 -8.71
CA ILE A 29 9.05 15.38 -8.48
C ILE A 29 9.22 14.30 -7.40
N HIS A 30 8.31 14.29 -6.42
CA HIS A 30 8.14 13.18 -5.48
C HIS A 30 6.86 12.41 -5.83
N SER A 31 6.79 11.14 -5.41
CA SER A 31 5.63 10.29 -5.66
C SER A 31 5.13 9.67 -4.37
N ILE A 32 3.81 9.63 -4.25
CA ILE A 32 3.11 8.89 -3.21
C ILE A 32 2.37 7.77 -3.96
N ILE A 33 2.62 6.52 -3.57
CA ILE A 33 1.93 5.35 -4.11
C ILE A 33 1.09 4.74 -3.00
N GLU A 34 -0.20 4.61 -3.26
CA GLU A 34 -1.19 4.01 -2.36
C GLU A 34 -1.75 2.72 -2.97
N VAL A 35 -1.94 1.71 -2.13
CA VAL A 35 -2.57 0.44 -2.50
C VAL A 35 -3.34 -0.13 -1.32
N SER A 36 -4.53 -0.65 -1.58
CA SER A 36 -5.39 -1.29 -0.58
C SER A 36 -5.60 -2.78 -0.83
N HIS A 37 -5.86 -3.53 0.25
CA HIS A 37 -6.32 -4.91 0.25
C HIS A 37 -7.62 -5.00 1.05
N GLY A 38 -8.59 -5.74 0.55
CA GLY A 38 -9.90 -5.91 1.18
C GLY A 38 -10.86 -4.75 0.96
N GLU A 39 -12.06 -4.86 1.52
CA GLU A 39 -13.10 -3.85 1.46
C GLU A 39 -12.93 -2.85 2.62
N HIS A 40 -12.98 -1.55 2.33
CA HIS A 40 -12.85 -0.52 3.36
C HIS A 40 -14.07 -0.61 4.29
N PRO A 41 -13.91 -0.64 5.62
CA PRO A 41 -15.03 -0.84 6.55
C PRO A 41 -16.07 0.31 6.60
N ASP A 42 -15.83 1.38 5.86
CA ASP A 42 -16.68 2.60 5.83
C ASP A 42 -17.30 2.85 4.44
N GLU A 43 -17.06 1.97 3.46
CA GLU A 43 -17.68 1.97 2.12
C GLU A 43 -18.77 0.88 2.06
#